data_AF-A0A9Q0TYI0-F1
#
_entry.id   AF-A0A9Q0TYI0-F1
#
_cell.length_a   1.000
_cell.length_b   1.000
_cell.length_c   1.000
_cell.angle_alpha   90.00
_cell.angle_beta   90.00
_cell.angle_gamma   90.00
#
_symmetry.space_group_name_H-M   'P 1'
#
loop_
_entity.id
_entity.type
_entity.pdbx_description
1 polymer ?
#
loop_
_entity_poly.entity_id
_entity_poly.type
_entity_poly.pdbx_seq_one_letter_code
_entity_poly.pdbx_strand_id
1 'polypeptide(L)'
;MVAANREMAVYCFDTLVAHYNSDDAPPPAFDEGQHPLFVTWKKIVNGGEPRLRGCIGTLEARYLVNGFRDYALTSALRDRRFPPIQAKELPTLECTVSILTSYETANNYLDWEVGTHGLIIEFTDPNNNARRSATYLPEVAAHEGWTKEEAIDSLMRKAGYSGHITESLRKSILVTRYQSTLFTLTYSDYVSYVRATRGAAPAINGNISNNRKLANSRYLKEHTTYSGNFSTIAVQCLQKLPSNSSKYTYSSEGHTFNFLIDNGLVFLVVADELVGRGVSFVFLERVKDDFNQRYGASIKNEAHPLADEDDDDDLFEDRFSIAYNLDREFGPRLKEHMQYCMNHPEEISKLSKLKAQITEVKGIMMDNIDKVLDRGERIELLVDKTENLQFQADSFQRQGRELRRKMWLQNLKVKLIVGGTVLALIMIAWIAICGGFKC
;
A
#
# COMPACT_ATOMS: atom_id res chain seq x y z
N MET A 1 -17.28 -27.60 -3.46
CA MET A 1 -16.38 -26.64 -4.12
C MET A 1 -17.00 -25.27 -3.91
N VAL A 2 -16.27 -24.33 -3.31
CA VAL A 2 -16.80 -22.97 -3.09
C VAL A 2 -16.88 -22.25 -4.44
N ALA A 3 -18.02 -21.64 -4.73
CA ALA A 3 -18.26 -20.89 -5.94
C ALA A 3 -18.71 -19.46 -5.60
N ALA A 4 -18.32 -18.51 -6.45
CA ALA A 4 -18.80 -17.13 -6.37
C ALA A 4 -20.33 -17.11 -6.39
N ASN A 5 -20.93 -16.37 -5.47
CA ASN A 5 -22.38 -16.35 -5.28
C ASN A 5 -22.90 -14.97 -4.89
N ARG A 6 -24.23 -14.86 -4.79
CA ARG A 6 -24.94 -13.63 -4.44
C ARG A 6 -24.50 -13.03 -3.13
N GLU A 7 -24.37 -13.85 -2.07
CA GLU A 7 -24.05 -13.36 -0.73
C GLU A 7 -22.68 -12.69 -0.67
N MET A 8 -21.72 -13.19 -1.45
CA MET A 8 -20.38 -12.58 -1.56
C MET A 8 -20.45 -11.21 -2.23
N ALA A 9 -21.22 -11.05 -3.30
CA ALA A 9 -21.40 -9.75 -3.95
C ALA A 9 -22.20 -8.76 -3.09
N VAL A 10 -23.23 -9.26 -2.38
CA VAL A 10 -23.98 -8.48 -1.36
C VAL A 10 -23.03 -7.98 -0.28
N TYR A 11 -22.15 -8.84 0.24
CA TYR A 11 -21.18 -8.48 1.27
C TYR A 11 -20.16 -7.42 0.80
N CYS A 12 -19.75 -7.46 -0.47
CA CYS A 12 -18.92 -6.39 -1.04
C CYS A 12 -19.66 -5.03 -1.06
N PHE A 13 -20.94 -5.00 -1.42
CA PHE A 13 -21.74 -3.77 -1.34
C PHE A 13 -21.99 -3.32 0.10
N ASP A 14 -22.33 -4.25 0.99
CA ASP A 14 -22.47 -4.00 2.43
C ASP A 14 -21.22 -3.33 3.00
N THR A 15 -20.05 -3.87 2.67
CA THR A 15 -18.75 -3.33 3.09
C THR A 15 -18.54 -1.90 2.59
N LEU A 16 -18.87 -1.63 1.31
CA LEU A 16 -18.70 -0.31 0.73
C LEU A 16 -19.72 0.71 1.28
N VAL A 17 -20.96 0.31 1.52
CA VAL A 17 -21.99 1.15 2.14
C VAL A 17 -21.64 1.47 3.59
N ALA A 18 -21.24 0.45 4.37
CA ALA A 18 -20.80 0.62 5.75
C ALA A 18 -19.60 1.58 5.85
N HIS A 19 -18.66 1.50 4.91
CA HIS A 19 -17.56 2.47 4.81
C HIS A 19 -18.04 3.92 4.68
N TYR A 20 -19.03 4.21 3.84
CA TYR A 20 -19.56 5.58 3.72
C TYR A 20 -20.36 6.04 4.93
N ASN A 21 -20.99 5.11 5.65
CA ASN A 21 -21.71 5.43 6.88
C ASN A 21 -20.79 5.51 8.11
N SER A 22 -19.52 5.10 7.98
CA SER A 22 -18.60 4.90 9.11
C SER A 22 -19.10 3.85 10.11
N ASP A 23 -19.81 2.85 9.59
CA ASP A 23 -20.35 1.71 10.34
C ASP A 23 -19.59 0.42 10.01
N ASP A 24 -19.86 -0.64 10.77
CA ASP A 24 -19.41 -1.99 10.45
C ASP A 24 -20.35 -2.67 9.45
N ALA A 25 -19.77 -3.47 8.56
CA ALA A 25 -20.54 -4.27 7.63
C ALA A 25 -21.33 -5.36 8.39
N PRO A 26 -22.58 -5.66 7.99
CA PRO A 26 -23.31 -6.81 8.51
C PRO A 26 -22.49 -8.11 8.39
N PRO A 27 -22.71 -9.08 9.29
CA PRO A 27 -22.05 -10.38 9.20
C PRO A 27 -22.26 -11.04 7.83
N PRO A 28 -21.23 -11.68 7.25
CA PRO A 28 -21.34 -12.36 5.98
C PRO A 28 -22.31 -13.54 6.07
N ALA A 29 -23.10 -13.75 5.02
CA ALA A 29 -24.06 -14.85 4.90
C ALA A 29 -23.54 -16.00 4.02
N PHE A 30 -22.22 -16.25 4.04
CA PHE A 30 -21.58 -17.34 3.32
C PHE A 30 -20.51 -18.00 4.19
N ASP A 31 -20.24 -19.28 3.92
CA ASP A 31 -19.24 -20.05 4.65
C ASP A 31 -17.82 -19.53 4.39
N GLU A 32 -17.00 -19.60 5.43
CA GLU A 32 -15.58 -19.27 5.32
C GLU A 32 -14.84 -20.31 4.46
N GLY A 33 -13.80 -19.87 3.78
CA GLY A 33 -12.94 -20.71 2.95
C GLY A 33 -11.67 -19.98 2.58
N GLN A 34 -10.67 -20.69 2.04
CA GLN A 34 -9.45 -20.06 1.55
C GLN A 34 -9.36 -20.20 0.04
N HIS A 35 -9.52 -19.08 -0.67
CA HIS A 35 -9.41 -19.07 -2.12
C HIS A 35 -8.78 -17.77 -2.62
N PRO A 36 -8.06 -17.82 -3.75
CA PRO A 36 -7.73 -16.61 -4.49
C PRO A 36 -9.00 -15.99 -5.07
N LEU A 37 -9.09 -14.66 -5.00
CA LEU A 37 -10.33 -13.96 -5.30
C LEU A 37 -10.07 -12.56 -5.84
N PHE A 38 -11.01 -12.03 -6.62
CA PHE A 38 -11.00 -10.64 -7.08
C PHE A 38 -12.36 -10.01 -6.86
N VAL A 39 -12.35 -8.70 -6.60
CA VAL A 39 -13.54 -7.85 -6.61
C VAL A 39 -13.38 -6.82 -7.72
N THR A 40 -14.40 -6.76 -8.57
CA THR A 40 -14.46 -5.87 -9.73
C THR A 40 -15.70 -5.00 -9.64
N TRP A 41 -15.51 -3.70 -9.68
CA TRP A 41 -16.56 -2.70 -9.81
C TRP A 41 -16.67 -2.28 -11.26
N LYS A 42 -17.89 -2.27 -11.79
CA LYS A 42 -18.23 -1.62 -13.05
C LYS A 42 -19.27 -0.53 -12.82
N LYS A 43 -19.30 0.46 -13.70
CA LYS A 43 -20.26 1.55 -13.68
C LYS A 43 -21.08 1.54 -14.97
N ILE A 44 -22.39 1.64 -14.81
CA ILE A 44 -23.37 1.72 -15.89
C ILE A 44 -23.78 3.19 -16.01
N VAL A 45 -23.46 3.82 -17.13
CA VAL A 45 -23.80 5.23 -17.38
C VAL A 45 -24.85 5.26 -18.49
N ASN A 46 -25.99 5.94 -18.23
CA ASN A 46 -27.08 6.14 -19.19
C ASN A 46 -27.61 4.85 -19.84
N GLY A 47 -27.59 3.72 -19.11
CA GLY A 47 -28.04 2.42 -19.63
C GLY A 47 -27.12 1.79 -20.69
N GLY A 48 -25.90 2.30 -20.87
CA GLY A 48 -24.89 1.72 -21.75
C GLY A 48 -24.17 0.52 -21.14
N GLU A 49 -23.21 -0.04 -21.89
CA GLU A 49 -22.39 -1.18 -21.47
C GLU A 49 -21.64 -0.88 -20.14
N PRO A 50 -21.58 -1.84 -19.18
CA PRO A 50 -20.86 -1.67 -17.93
C PRO A 50 -19.36 -1.40 -18.16
N ARG A 51 -18.86 -0.26 -17.67
CA ARG A 51 -17.45 0.13 -17.80
C ARG A 51 -16.68 -0.16 -16.52
N LEU A 52 -15.46 -0.68 -16.64
CA LEU A 52 -14.59 -0.94 -15.49
C LEU A 52 -14.39 0.34 -14.64
N ARG A 53 -14.63 0.22 -13.33
CA ARG A 53 -14.53 1.31 -12.34
C ARG A 53 -13.54 1.01 -11.22
N GLY A 54 -13.12 -0.24 -11.08
CA GLY A 54 -12.05 -0.71 -10.19
C GLY A 54 -11.96 -2.24 -10.22
N CYS A 55 -10.77 -2.81 -10.09
CA CYS A 55 -10.59 -4.26 -10.00
C CYS A 55 -9.29 -4.61 -9.28
N ILE A 56 -9.40 -5.22 -8.11
CA ILE A 56 -8.26 -5.66 -7.30
C ILE A 56 -8.60 -7.01 -6.65
N GLY A 57 -7.59 -7.86 -6.50
CA GLY A 57 -7.70 -9.17 -5.88
C GLY A 57 -6.32 -9.78 -5.67
N THR A 58 -6.29 -11.10 -5.52
CA THR A 58 -5.08 -11.87 -5.28
C THR A 58 -5.15 -13.25 -5.93
N LEU A 59 -3.98 -13.76 -6.31
CA LEU A 59 -3.77 -15.12 -6.78
C LEU A 59 -3.38 -16.08 -5.64
N GLU A 60 -3.07 -15.54 -4.46
CA GLU A 60 -2.83 -16.33 -3.25
C GLU A 60 -4.13 -16.53 -2.47
N ALA A 61 -4.28 -17.69 -1.85
CA ALA A 61 -5.48 -18.01 -1.11
C ALA A 61 -5.65 -17.08 0.10
N ARG A 62 -6.82 -16.46 0.22
CA ARG A 62 -7.23 -15.64 1.37
C ARG A 62 -8.51 -16.19 1.96
N TYR A 63 -8.70 -15.98 3.26
CA TYR A 63 -10.01 -16.14 3.89
C TYR A 63 -11.03 -15.27 3.16
N LEU A 64 -12.14 -15.86 2.71
CA LEU A 64 -13.12 -15.23 1.84
C LEU A 64 -13.74 -13.99 2.49
N VAL A 65 -14.06 -14.05 3.79
CA VAL A 65 -14.66 -12.92 4.49
C VAL A 65 -13.72 -11.71 4.49
N ASN A 66 -12.50 -11.89 5.00
CA ASN A 66 -11.51 -10.81 5.05
C ASN A 66 -11.10 -10.36 3.64
N GLY A 67 -10.92 -11.30 2.72
CA GLY A 67 -10.54 -11.00 1.35
C GLY A 67 -11.61 -10.19 0.62
N PHE A 68 -12.89 -10.58 0.68
CA PHE A 68 -13.95 -9.79 0.06
C PHE A 68 -14.13 -8.42 0.73
N ARG A 69 -13.98 -8.32 2.05
CA ARG A 69 -13.98 -7.03 2.76
C ARG A 69 -12.87 -6.11 2.25
N ASP A 70 -11.63 -6.59 2.29
CA ASP A 70 -10.45 -5.80 1.95
C ASP A 70 -10.41 -5.45 0.46
N TYR A 71 -10.71 -6.41 -0.41
CA TYR A 71 -10.67 -6.20 -1.86
C TYR A 71 -11.88 -5.43 -2.38
N ALA A 72 -13.04 -5.46 -1.71
CA ALA A 72 -14.14 -4.55 -2.02
C ALA A 72 -13.73 -3.08 -1.83
N LEU A 73 -13.16 -2.75 -0.66
CA LEU A 73 -12.69 -1.39 -0.37
C LEU A 73 -11.48 -1.00 -1.20
N THR A 74 -10.51 -1.90 -1.37
CA THR A 74 -9.29 -1.61 -2.12
C THR A 74 -9.60 -1.37 -3.60
N SER A 75 -10.44 -2.20 -4.22
CA SER A 75 -10.83 -2.00 -5.62
C SER A 75 -11.73 -0.78 -5.82
N ALA A 76 -12.57 -0.42 -4.84
CA ALA A 76 -13.43 0.76 -4.91
C ALA A 76 -12.68 2.08 -4.65
N LEU A 77 -11.75 2.10 -3.69
CA LEU A 77 -11.21 3.33 -3.11
C LEU A 77 -9.72 3.52 -3.34
N ARG A 78 -8.98 2.46 -3.72
CA ARG A 78 -7.51 2.45 -3.78
C ARG A 78 -6.94 1.88 -5.09
N ASP A 79 -7.77 1.59 -6.08
CA ASP A 79 -7.30 1.20 -7.42
C ASP A 79 -6.71 2.43 -8.13
N ARG A 80 -5.37 2.47 -8.26
CA ARG A 80 -4.65 3.64 -8.79
C ARG A 80 -5.01 4.04 -10.22
N ARG A 81 -5.70 3.17 -10.97
CA ARG A 81 -6.16 3.47 -12.34
C ARG A 81 -7.40 4.37 -12.36
N PHE A 82 -8.10 4.49 -11.23
CA PHE A 82 -9.37 5.20 -11.13
C PHE A 82 -9.41 6.09 -9.88
N PRO A 83 -10.13 7.23 -9.89
CA PRO A 83 -10.43 7.97 -8.67
C PRO A 83 -11.27 7.12 -7.70
N PRO A 84 -11.23 7.35 -6.38
CA PRO A 84 -12.07 6.63 -5.44
C PRO A 84 -13.55 6.74 -5.82
N ILE A 85 -14.29 5.63 -5.74
CA ILE A 85 -15.74 5.62 -5.93
C ILE A 85 -16.37 6.57 -4.91
N GLN A 86 -17.36 7.35 -5.33
CA GLN A 86 -18.14 8.23 -4.44
C GLN A 86 -19.47 7.57 -4.07
N ALA A 87 -20.02 7.90 -2.89
CA ALA A 87 -21.31 7.39 -2.43
C ALA A 87 -22.45 7.64 -3.45
N LYS A 88 -22.42 8.79 -4.15
CA LYS A 88 -23.38 9.13 -5.21
C LYS A 88 -23.30 8.22 -6.44
N GLU A 89 -22.19 7.52 -6.64
CA GLU A 89 -22.01 6.59 -7.75
C GLU A 89 -22.66 5.23 -7.46
N LEU A 90 -22.92 4.87 -6.19
CA LEU A 90 -23.43 3.55 -5.78
C LEU A 90 -24.63 3.08 -6.62
N PRO A 91 -25.68 3.89 -6.88
CA PRO A 91 -26.82 3.48 -7.70
C PRO A 91 -26.49 3.04 -9.13
N THR A 92 -25.32 3.42 -9.64
CA THR A 92 -24.87 3.11 -11.01
C THR A 92 -23.86 1.95 -11.07
N LEU A 93 -23.56 1.33 -9.93
CA LEU A 93 -22.52 0.30 -9.86
C LEU A 93 -23.06 -1.12 -10.05
N GLU A 94 -22.17 -1.93 -10.57
CA GLU A 94 -22.25 -3.39 -10.61
C GLU A 94 -21.01 -3.95 -9.91
N CYS A 95 -21.21 -4.91 -9.01
CA CYS A 95 -20.14 -5.65 -8.34
C CYS A 95 -20.02 -7.04 -8.96
N THR A 96 -18.82 -7.42 -9.39
CA THR A 96 -18.49 -8.78 -9.79
C THR A 96 -17.46 -9.35 -8.82
N VAL A 97 -17.81 -10.46 -8.18
CA VAL A 97 -16.89 -11.25 -7.35
C VAL A 97 -16.42 -12.46 -8.14
N SER A 98 -15.14 -12.77 -8.08
CA SER A 98 -14.58 -13.99 -8.67
C SER A 98 -13.82 -14.81 -7.65
N ILE A 99 -13.98 -16.13 -7.74
CA ILE A 99 -13.23 -17.11 -6.95
C ILE A 99 -12.49 -18.01 -7.92
N LEU A 100 -11.16 -18.08 -7.76
CA LEU A 100 -10.30 -18.93 -8.57
C LEU A 100 -10.19 -20.31 -7.91
N THR A 101 -10.33 -21.35 -8.71
CA THR A 101 -10.43 -22.74 -8.28
C THR A 101 -9.70 -23.67 -9.26
N SER A 102 -9.59 -24.95 -8.90
CA SER A 102 -9.11 -26.00 -9.82
C SER A 102 -7.73 -25.73 -10.40
N TYR A 103 -6.76 -25.37 -9.53
CA TYR A 103 -5.37 -25.18 -9.92
C TYR A 103 -4.72 -26.52 -10.28
N GLU A 104 -4.24 -26.62 -11.51
CA GLU A 104 -3.61 -27.83 -12.06
C GLU A 104 -2.33 -27.45 -12.80
N THR A 105 -1.25 -28.21 -12.58
CA THR A 105 -0.07 -28.11 -13.44
C THR A 105 -0.40 -28.70 -14.81
N ALA A 106 -0.26 -27.90 -15.85
CA ALA A 106 -0.47 -28.30 -17.23
C ALA A 106 0.67 -29.20 -17.71
N ASN A 107 0.37 -30.18 -18.57
CA ASN A 107 1.36 -31.12 -19.10
C ASN A 107 2.36 -30.45 -20.05
N ASN A 108 1.93 -29.39 -20.73
CA ASN A 108 2.74 -28.56 -21.62
C ASN A 108 2.11 -27.16 -21.76
N TYR A 109 2.78 -26.25 -22.46
CA TYR A 109 2.33 -24.86 -22.58
C TYR A 109 1.02 -24.66 -23.36
N LEU A 110 0.51 -25.69 -24.04
CA LEU A 110 -0.76 -25.71 -24.77
C LEU A 110 -1.88 -26.47 -24.05
N ASP A 111 -1.58 -27.11 -22.92
CA ASP A 111 -2.53 -27.93 -22.16
C ASP A 111 -3.44 -27.07 -21.26
N TRP A 112 -4.25 -26.25 -21.90
CA TRP A 112 -5.29 -25.40 -21.30
C TRP A 112 -6.33 -25.06 -22.37
N GLU A 113 -7.41 -24.35 -22.05
CA GLU A 113 -8.50 -24.10 -22.99
C GLU A 113 -8.94 -22.63 -22.96
N VAL A 114 -9.09 -22.02 -24.13
CA VAL A 114 -9.36 -20.59 -24.28
C VAL A 114 -10.77 -20.29 -23.76
N GLY A 115 -10.90 -19.22 -22.98
CA GLY A 115 -12.18 -18.82 -22.37
C GLY A 115 -12.61 -19.69 -21.18
N THR A 116 -11.90 -20.78 -20.89
CA THR A 116 -12.18 -21.66 -19.74
C THR A 116 -11.11 -21.54 -18.67
N HIS A 117 -9.83 -21.52 -19.07
CA HIS A 117 -8.70 -21.57 -18.15
C HIS A 117 -7.97 -20.23 -18.05
N GLY A 118 -7.73 -19.79 -16.82
CA GLY A 118 -6.73 -18.81 -16.47
C GLY A 118 -5.36 -19.47 -16.37
N LEU A 119 -4.30 -18.69 -16.52
CA LEU A 119 -2.93 -19.17 -16.62
C LEU A 119 -2.03 -18.48 -15.61
N ILE A 120 -1.13 -19.24 -14.99
CA ILE A 120 0.07 -18.73 -14.34
C ILE A 120 1.24 -19.40 -15.06
N ILE A 121 2.16 -18.59 -15.57
CA ILE A 121 3.40 -19.10 -16.16
C ILE A 121 4.57 -18.80 -15.25
N GLU A 122 5.53 -19.73 -15.21
CA GLU A 122 6.80 -19.57 -14.52
C GLU A 122 7.93 -20.08 -15.40
N PHE A 123 8.98 -19.28 -15.56
CA PHE A 123 10.16 -19.68 -16.31
C PHE A 123 11.41 -18.91 -15.88
N THR A 124 12.57 -19.42 -16.25
CA THR A 124 13.85 -18.75 -16.04
C THR A 124 14.27 -18.06 -17.34
N ASP A 125 14.54 -16.76 -17.27
CA ASP A 125 15.02 -15.98 -18.40
C ASP A 125 16.43 -16.48 -18.80
N PRO A 126 16.62 -16.97 -20.03
CA PRO A 126 17.90 -17.52 -20.48
C PRO A 126 19.02 -16.47 -20.56
N ASN A 127 18.69 -15.18 -20.65
CA ASN A 127 19.69 -14.13 -20.85
C ASN A 127 20.35 -13.69 -19.54
N ASN A 128 19.61 -13.72 -18.43
CA ASN A 128 20.09 -13.20 -17.14
C ASN A 128 19.81 -14.14 -15.95
N ASN A 129 19.25 -15.32 -16.22
CA ASN A 129 18.90 -16.34 -15.24
C ASN A 129 17.90 -15.87 -14.16
N ALA A 130 17.12 -14.81 -14.45
CA ALA A 130 16.08 -14.32 -13.55
C ALA A 130 14.82 -15.19 -13.66
N ARG A 131 14.24 -15.55 -12.52
CA ARG A 131 12.89 -16.15 -12.49
C ARG A 131 11.86 -15.11 -12.87
N ARG A 132 10.93 -15.50 -13.74
CA ARG A 132 9.83 -14.67 -14.23
C ARG A 132 8.51 -15.39 -14.05
N SER A 133 7.47 -14.63 -13.75
CA SER A 133 6.11 -15.12 -13.68
C SER A 133 5.12 -14.08 -14.17
N ALA A 134 4.02 -14.53 -14.75
CA ALA A 134 2.88 -13.70 -15.13
C ALA A 134 1.60 -14.54 -15.09
N THR A 135 0.47 -13.84 -15.01
CA THR A 135 -0.85 -14.47 -15.05
C THR A 135 -1.80 -13.76 -16.01
N TYR A 136 -2.77 -14.53 -16.51
CA TYR A 136 -4.01 -14.04 -17.11
C TYR A 136 -5.21 -14.76 -16.50
N LEU A 137 -6.31 -14.02 -16.36
CA LEU A 137 -7.62 -14.58 -16.01
C LEU A 137 -8.24 -15.31 -17.23
N PRO A 138 -9.20 -16.24 -17.02
CA PRO A 138 -9.78 -17.04 -18.10
C PRO A 138 -10.33 -16.27 -19.31
N GLU A 139 -10.88 -15.08 -19.07
CA GLU A 139 -11.53 -14.25 -20.07
C GLU A 139 -10.56 -13.54 -21.02
N VAL A 140 -9.29 -13.35 -20.64
CA VAL A 140 -8.37 -12.45 -21.36
C VAL A 140 -8.08 -12.94 -22.78
N ALA A 141 -7.67 -14.22 -22.92
CA ALA A 141 -7.30 -14.75 -24.24
C ALA A 141 -8.50 -14.78 -25.20
N ALA A 142 -9.69 -15.08 -24.69
CA ALA A 142 -10.92 -15.09 -25.47
C ALA A 142 -11.33 -13.67 -25.91
N HIS A 143 -11.23 -12.69 -25.01
CA HIS A 143 -11.54 -11.28 -25.30
C HIS A 143 -10.62 -10.70 -26.38
N GLU A 144 -9.33 -11.03 -26.33
CA GLU A 144 -8.34 -10.55 -27.30
C GLU A 144 -8.35 -11.36 -28.62
N GLY A 145 -9.07 -12.48 -28.68
CA GLY A 145 -9.08 -13.38 -29.83
C GLY A 145 -7.75 -14.09 -30.06
N TRP A 146 -6.95 -14.28 -29.02
CA TRP A 146 -5.64 -14.92 -29.11
C TRP A 146 -5.73 -16.44 -29.22
N THR A 147 -4.86 -17.02 -30.03
CA THR A 147 -4.53 -18.44 -29.99
C THR A 147 -3.78 -18.79 -28.69
N LYS A 148 -3.68 -20.10 -28.39
CA LYS A 148 -2.96 -20.57 -27.20
C LYS A 148 -1.48 -20.14 -27.19
N GLU A 149 -0.83 -20.12 -28.35
CA GLU A 149 0.57 -19.68 -28.47
C GLU A 149 0.72 -18.18 -28.27
N GLU A 150 -0.13 -17.37 -28.89
CA GLU A 150 -0.11 -15.92 -28.75
C GLU A 150 -0.35 -15.49 -27.29
N ALA A 151 -1.25 -16.17 -26.58
CA ALA A 151 -1.50 -15.90 -25.17
C ALA A 151 -0.28 -16.23 -24.29
N ILE A 152 0.42 -17.33 -24.56
CA ILE A 152 1.67 -17.69 -23.86
C ILE A 152 2.77 -16.67 -24.16
N ASP A 153 2.95 -16.29 -25.42
CA ASP A 153 3.95 -15.29 -25.81
C ASP A 153 3.66 -13.94 -25.14
N SER A 154 2.39 -13.52 -25.14
CA SER A 154 1.90 -12.33 -24.45
C SER A 154 2.17 -12.39 -22.95
N LEU A 155 1.93 -13.53 -22.30
CA LEU A 155 2.26 -13.74 -20.88
C LEU A 155 3.76 -13.62 -20.61
N MET A 156 4.61 -14.16 -21.49
CA MET A 156 6.07 -14.01 -21.35
C MET A 156 6.50 -12.55 -21.45
N ARG A 157 5.93 -11.79 -22.41
CA ARG A 157 6.16 -10.34 -22.52
C ARG A 157 5.70 -9.62 -21.24
N LYS A 158 4.53 -9.99 -20.71
CA LYS A 158 3.97 -9.44 -19.46
C LYS A 158 4.85 -9.75 -18.25
N ALA A 159 5.50 -10.92 -18.21
CA ALA A 159 6.50 -11.28 -17.21
C ALA A 159 7.82 -10.49 -17.36
N GLY A 160 7.88 -9.57 -18.33
CA GLY A 160 8.99 -8.67 -18.61
C GLY A 160 10.07 -9.26 -19.53
N TYR A 161 9.82 -10.40 -20.20
CA TYR A 161 10.78 -10.99 -21.13
C TYR A 161 10.78 -10.24 -22.47
N SER A 162 11.92 -9.66 -22.82
CA SER A 162 12.10 -8.89 -24.05
C SER A 162 12.83 -9.65 -25.16
N GLY A 163 13.35 -10.86 -24.89
CA GLY A 163 14.09 -11.65 -25.86
C GLY A 163 13.24 -12.27 -26.97
N HIS A 164 13.90 -13.04 -27.85
CA HIS A 164 13.24 -13.82 -28.89
C HIS A 164 12.60 -15.07 -28.28
N ILE A 165 11.29 -15.26 -28.51
CA ILE A 165 10.56 -16.41 -27.96
C ILE A 165 10.72 -17.59 -28.93
N THR A 166 11.50 -18.59 -28.53
CA THR A 166 11.70 -19.83 -29.30
C THR A 166 10.78 -20.93 -28.80
N GLU A 167 10.56 -21.93 -29.65
CA GLU A 167 9.81 -23.13 -29.30
C GLU A 167 10.40 -23.89 -28.10
N SER A 168 11.73 -23.97 -28.03
CA SER A 168 12.44 -24.56 -26.88
C SER A 168 12.18 -23.80 -25.58
N LEU A 169 12.03 -22.48 -25.65
CA LEU A 169 11.74 -21.65 -24.49
C LEU A 169 10.27 -21.82 -24.07
N ARG A 170 9.32 -21.90 -25.01
CA ARG A 170 7.92 -22.23 -24.66
C ARG A 170 7.80 -23.56 -23.93
N LYS A 171 8.51 -24.57 -24.41
CA LYS A 171 8.55 -25.91 -23.79
C LYS A 171 9.19 -25.94 -22.40
N SER A 172 10.01 -24.95 -22.03
CA SER A 172 10.61 -24.90 -20.69
C SER A 172 9.76 -24.15 -19.67
N ILE A 173 8.64 -23.55 -20.09
CA ILE A 173 7.72 -22.83 -19.20
C ILE A 173 6.91 -23.84 -18.39
N LEU A 174 6.87 -23.63 -17.08
CA LEU A 174 5.90 -24.26 -16.21
C LEU A 174 4.58 -23.49 -16.32
N VAL A 175 3.52 -24.18 -16.73
CA VAL A 175 2.18 -23.59 -16.83
C VAL A 175 1.29 -24.22 -15.76
N THR A 176 0.66 -23.37 -14.96
CA THR A 176 -0.44 -23.75 -14.07
C THR A 176 -1.72 -23.18 -14.64
N ARG A 177 -2.70 -24.04 -14.92
CA ARG A 177 -4.04 -23.63 -15.34
C ARG A 177 -4.98 -23.62 -14.15
N TYR A 178 -5.96 -22.75 -14.17
CA TYR A 178 -7.01 -22.68 -13.16
C TYR A 178 -8.33 -22.24 -13.79
N GLN A 179 -9.44 -22.43 -13.09
CA GLN A 179 -10.76 -21.94 -13.50
C GLN A 179 -11.22 -20.85 -12.55
N SER A 180 -12.18 -20.02 -12.96
CA SER A 180 -12.83 -19.08 -12.06
C SER A 180 -14.34 -19.25 -12.10
N THR A 181 -14.96 -19.03 -10.94
CA THR A 181 -16.41 -18.83 -10.85
C THR A 181 -16.65 -17.35 -10.62
N LEU A 182 -17.68 -16.79 -11.26
CA LEU A 182 -18.00 -15.37 -11.18
C LEU A 182 -19.48 -15.20 -10.79
N PHE A 183 -19.75 -14.19 -9.98
CA PHE A 183 -21.11 -13.73 -9.74
C PHE A 183 -21.15 -12.20 -9.82
N THR A 184 -22.14 -11.69 -10.53
CA THR A 184 -22.32 -10.26 -10.78
C THR A 184 -23.65 -9.79 -10.21
N LEU A 185 -23.64 -8.66 -9.51
CA LEU A 185 -24.81 -8.07 -8.85
C LEU A 185 -24.85 -6.56 -9.12
N THR A 186 -25.99 -6.05 -9.58
CA THR A 186 -26.20 -4.60 -9.70
C THR A 186 -26.58 -3.98 -8.35
N TYR A 187 -26.35 -2.69 -8.16
CA TYR A 187 -26.77 -2.02 -6.93
C TYR A 187 -28.29 -2.06 -6.72
N SER A 188 -29.08 -1.97 -7.80
CA SER A 188 -30.55 -2.11 -7.72
C SER A 188 -30.97 -3.49 -7.23
N ASP A 189 -30.29 -4.56 -7.68
CA ASP A 189 -30.57 -5.92 -7.22
C ASP A 189 -30.14 -6.12 -5.78
N TYR A 190 -28.99 -5.55 -5.39
CA TYR A 190 -28.52 -5.52 -4.01
C TYR A 190 -29.55 -4.83 -3.09
N VAL A 191 -30.03 -3.64 -3.44
CA VAL A 191 -31.06 -2.91 -2.65
C VAL A 191 -32.33 -3.73 -2.52
N SER A 192 -32.79 -4.33 -3.62
CA SER A 192 -34.00 -5.17 -3.64
C SER A 192 -33.84 -6.40 -2.76
N TYR A 193 -32.67 -7.05 -2.84
CA TYR A 193 -32.33 -8.22 -2.04
C TYR A 193 -32.28 -7.91 -0.54
N VAL A 194 -31.57 -6.84 -0.16
CA VAL A 194 -31.43 -6.42 1.24
C VAL A 194 -32.78 -5.98 1.81
N ARG A 195 -33.61 -5.27 1.04
CA ARG A 195 -34.98 -4.93 1.47
C ARG A 195 -35.82 -6.18 1.73
N ALA A 196 -35.73 -7.19 0.87
CA ALA A 196 -36.51 -8.42 1.00
C ALA A 196 -36.05 -9.29 2.18
N THR A 197 -34.75 -9.33 2.47
CA THR A 197 -34.17 -10.24 3.48
C THR A 197 -33.97 -9.60 4.85
N ARG A 198 -33.70 -8.28 4.90
CA ARG A 198 -33.39 -7.54 6.13
C ARG A 198 -34.46 -6.50 6.50
N GLY A 199 -35.52 -6.38 5.70
CA GLY A 199 -36.69 -5.53 6.00
C GLY A 199 -36.54 -4.04 5.71
N ALA A 200 -35.34 -3.56 5.38
CA ALA A 200 -35.08 -2.16 5.03
C ALA A 200 -34.10 -2.08 3.86
N ALA A 201 -34.23 -1.04 3.01
CA ALA A 201 -33.22 -0.76 1.99
C ALA A 201 -31.94 -0.23 2.67
N PRO A 202 -30.75 -0.52 2.13
CA PRO A 202 -29.52 0.05 2.64
C PRO A 202 -29.58 1.57 2.46
N ALA A 203 -29.46 2.30 3.58
CA ALA A 203 -29.44 3.75 3.61
C ALA A 203 -27.98 4.22 3.63
N ILE A 204 -27.65 5.18 2.78
CA ILE A 204 -26.46 6.00 2.95
C ILE A 204 -26.94 7.23 3.71
N ASN A 205 -26.34 7.52 4.87
CA ASN A 205 -26.78 8.64 5.71
C ASN A 205 -26.62 9.97 4.96
N GLY A 206 -27.72 10.42 4.35
CA GLY A 206 -27.80 11.67 3.60
C GLY A 206 -27.96 12.87 4.53
N ASN A 207 -26.84 13.37 5.05
CA ASN A 207 -26.70 14.78 5.41
C ASN A 207 -25.45 15.34 4.72
N ILE A 208 -25.60 15.62 3.43
CA ILE A 208 -24.74 16.54 2.69
C ILE A 208 -25.18 17.95 3.09
N SER A 209 -24.79 18.38 4.29
CA SER A 209 -24.66 19.76 4.78
C SER A 209 -24.67 19.76 6.32
N ASN A 210 -23.77 20.53 6.91
CA ASN A 210 -23.75 20.95 8.32
C ASN A 210 -23.19 20.05 9.44
N ASN A 211 -22.77 18.80 9.20
CA ASN A 211 -21.93 18.06 10.18
C ASN A 211 -20.44 18.00 9.79
N ARG A 212 -19.91 19.12 9.26
CA ARG A 212 -18.47 19.30 8.93
C ARG A 212 -17.60 19.72 10.13
N LYS A 213 -18.08 19.61 11.37
CA LYS A 213 -17.29 19.88 12.57
C LYS A 213 -17.37 18.66 13.49
N LEU A 214 -16.20 18.06 13.79
CA LEU A 214 -15.94 17.01 14.79
C LEU A 214 -16.00 15.51 14.41
N ALA A 215 -15.88 15.10 13.14
CA ALA A 215 -15.73 13.66 12.81
C ALA A 215 -14.61 13.32 11.80
N ASN A 216 -13.61 14.20 11.63
CA ASN A 216 -12.47 13.90 10.77
C ASN A 216 -11.20 13.70 11.59
N SER A 217 -11.00 12.49 12.11
CA SER A 217 -9.64 11.94 12.18
C SER A 217 -9.53 10.91 11.06
N ARG A 218 -9.25 11.41 9.85
CA ARG A 218 -9.07 10.60 8.64
C ARG A 218 -7.58 10.28 8.51
N TYR A 219 -7.24 8.99 8.47
CA TYR A 219 -5.87 8.53 8.29
C TYR A 219 -5.30 9.02 6.97
N LEU A 220 -4.19 9.76 7.03
CA LEU A 220 -3.50 10.24 5.83
C LEU A 220 -2.46 9.23 5.33
N LYS A 221 -1.85 8.41 6.22
CA LYS A 221 -0.98 7.28 5.87
C LYS A 221 -0.60 6.41 7.08
N GLU A 222 -0.31 5.12 6.86
CA GLU A 222 0.24 4.20 7.85
C GLU A 222 1.50 3.48 7.32
N HIS A 223 2.50 3.29 8.19
CA HIS A 223 3.64 2.38 7.97
C HIS A 223 3.92 1.64 9.28
N THR A 224 3.80 0.32 9.28
CA THR A 224 4.14 -0.53 10.43
C THR A 224 5.06 -1.67 10.01
N THR A 225 5.98 -2.05 10.90
CA THR A 225 6.86 -3.23 10.77
C THR A 225 6.32 -4.44 11.55
N TYR A 226 5.18 -4.29 12.22
CA TYR A 226 4.56 -5.31 13.06
C TYR A 226 3.13 -5.60 12.60
N SER A 227 2.75 -6.87 12.51
CA SER A 227 1.36 -7.31 12.36
C SER A 227 0.68 -7.44 13.73
N GLY A 228 -0.49 -6.83 13.88
CA GLY A 228 -1.26 -6.77 15.12
C GLY A 228 -2.39 -5.74 15.04
N ASN A 229 -3.14 -5.55 16.13
CA ASN A 229 -4.28 -4.63 16.19
C ASN A 229 -3.92 -3.17 16.56
N PHE A 230 -2.65 -2.78 16.42
CA PHE A 230 -2.17 -1.44 16.73
C PHE A 230 -2.86 -0.33 15.93
N SER A 231 -3.21 -0.62 14.67
CA SER A 231 -3.93 0.30 13.78
C SER A 231 -5.33 0.60 14.34
N THR A 232 -6.10 -0.43 14.70
CA THR A 232 -7.42 -0.32 15.31
C THR A 232 -7.38 0.46 16.62
N ILE A 233 -6.43 0.14 17.49
CA ILE A 233 -6.24 0.79 18.79
C ILE A 233 -5.86 2.27 18.62
N ALA A 234 -5.04 2.58 17.62
CA ALA A 234 -4.72 3.96 17.27
C ALA A 234 -5.96 4.76 16.85
N VAL A 235 -6.93 4.16 16.15
CA VAL A 235 -8.17 4.84 15.71
C VAL A 235 -8.97 5.28 16.92
N GLN A 236 -9.12 4.38 17.88
CA GLN A 236 -9.88 4.65 19.10
C GLN A 236 -9.20 5.71 19.96
N CYS A 237 -7.87 5.69 20.05
CA CYS A 237 -7.09 6.75 20.68
C CYS A 237 -7.34 8.12 20.03
N LEU A 238 -7.39 8.20 18.70
CA LEU A 238 -7.64 9.44 17.96
C LEU A 238 -9.01 10.06 18.29
N GLN A 239 -10.05 9.23 18.47
CA GLN A 239 -11.40 9.70 18.78
C GLN A 239 -11.52 10.35 20.16
N LYS A 240 -10.63 10.00 21.10
CA LYS A 240 -10.63 10.51 22.48
C LYS A 240 -9.50 11.52 22.75
N LEU A 241 -8.79 11.99 21.72
CA LEU A 241 -7.79 13.04 21.87
C LEU A 241 -8.46 14.37 22.30
N PRO A 242 -8.06 14.96 23.43
CA PRO A 242 -8.68 16.19 23.89
C PRO A 242 -8.08 17.41 23.18
N SER A 243 -8.91 18.44 22.99
CA SER A 243 -8.60 19.60 22.16
C SER A 243 -7.60 20.60 22.79
N ASN A 244 -7.07 20.31 23.99
CA ASN A 244 -6.35 21.28 24.82
C ASN A 244 -4.81 21.23 24.69
N SER A 245 -4.23 20.14 24.18
CA SER A 245 -2.78 19.98 23.95
C SER A 245 -2.46 19.51 22.54
N SER A 246 -1.32 19.97 22.03
CA SER A 246 -0.76 19.56 20.74
C SER A 246 0.06 18.28 20.82
N LYS A 247 0.39 17.77 22.01
CA LYS A 247 1.19 16.55 22.20
C LYS A 247 0.54 15.63 23.24
N TYR A 248 0.31 14.38 22.85
CA TYR A 248 -0.35 13.36 23.67
C TYR A 248 0.34 12.01 23.58
N THR A 249 0.37 11.27 24.68
CA THR A 249 0.86 9.89 24.72
C THR A 249 -0.13 8.98 25.43
N TYR A 250 -0.56 7.89 24.78
CA TYR A 250 -1.16 6.74 25.46
C TYR A 250 -0.11 5.66 25.67
N SER A 251 -0.01 5.10 26.88
CA SER A 251 0.88 3.97 27.18
C SER A 251 0.07 2.69 27.38
N SER A 252 0.59 1.57 26.89
CA SER A 252 -0.01 0.24 27.05
C SER A 252 1.05 -0.85 26.95
N GLU A 253 1.14 -1.72 27.95
CA GLU A 253 1.99 -2.93 28.02
C GLU A 253 3.20 -2.95 27.05
N GLY A 254 4.22 -2.15 27.35
CA GLY A 254 5.49 -2.11 26.61
C GLY A 254 5.49 -1.27 25.32
N HIS A 255 4.37 -0.61 24.98
CA HIS A 255 4.22 0.25 23.82
C HIS A 255 3.67 1.64 24.20
N THR A 256 4.02 2.63 23.39
CA THR A 256 3.53 4.00 23.51
C THR A 256 2.98 4.50 22.18
N PHE A 257 1.78 5.05 22.23
CA PHE A 257 1.10 5.71 21.11
C PHE A 257 1.28 7.21 21.28
N ASN A 258 2.06 7.84 20.42
CA ASN A 258 2.45 9.25 20.54
C ASN A 258 1.79 10.05 19.42
N PHE A 259 1.08 11.11 19.79
CA PHE A 259 0.28 11.96 18.91
C PHE A 259 0.82 13.40 18.95
N LEU A 260 1.06 13.96 17.77
CA LEU A 260 1.39 15.37 17.56
C LEU A 260 0.31 16.00 16.69
N ILE A 261 -0.38 16.99 17.23
CA ILE A 261 -1.47 17.73 16.57
C ILE A 261 -0.93 19.09 16.13
N ASP A 262 -1.01 19.38 14.83
CA ASP A 262 -0.58 20.65 14.23
C ASP A 262 -1.54 21.04 13.10
N ASN A 263 -2.12 22.25 13.17
CA ASN A 263 -2.98 22.81 12.12
C ASN A 263 -4.11 21.87 11.61
N GLY A 264 -4.77 21.15 12.53
CA GLY A 264 -5.85 20.22 12.19
C GLY A 264 -5.38 18.86 11.64
N LEU A 265 -4.07 18.64 11.55
CA LEU A 265 -3.46 17.36 11.21
C LEU A 265 -2.97 16.65 12.45
N VAL A 266 -3.06 15.31 12.45
CA VAL A 266 -2.54 14.47 13.52
C VAL A 266 -1.44 13.56 12.96
N PHE A 267 -0.25 13.67 13.54
CA PHE A 267 0.89 12.81 13.28
C PHE A 267 0.98 11.78 14.41
N LEU A 268 1.05 10.50 14.05
CA LEU A 268 1.04 9.39 15.01
C LEU A 268 2.24 8.48 14.80
N VAL A 269 2.84 8.03 15.90
CA VAL A 269 3.82 6.94 15.92
C VAL A 269 3.54 6.00 17.10
N VAL A 270 3.56 4.70 16.83
CA VAL A 270 3.58 3.66 17.86
C VAL A 270 5.02 3.20 18.03
N ALA A 271 5.53 3.25 19.26
CA ALA A 271 6.90 2.90 19.57
C ALA A 271 6.96 2.00 20.81
N ASP A 272 7.94 1.12 20.86
CA ASP A 272 8.30 0.40 22.09
C ASP A 272 8.61 1.41 23.20
N GLU A 273 8.14 1.16 24.41
CA GLU A 273 8.31 2.05 25.56
C GLU A 273 9.79 2.33 25.85
N LEU A 274 10.69 1.40 25.53
CA LEU A 274 12.14 1.53 25.67
C LEU A 274 12.75 2.60 24.74
N VAL A 275 12.11 2.89 23.60
CA VAL A 275 12.55 3.95 22.67
C VAL A 275 12.43 5.33 23.32
N GLY A 276 11.46 5.48 24.22
CA GLY A 276 11.22 6.71 24.96
C GLY A 276 10.51 7.79 24.14
N ARG A 277 9.75 8.61 24.87
CA ARG A 277 8.90 9.67 24.30
C ARG A 277 9.68 10.74 23.56
N GLY A 278 10.87 11.09 24.04
CA GLY A 278 11.70 12.12 23.42
C GLY A 278 12.04 11.80 21.96
N VAL A 279 12.45 10.56 21.70
CA VAL A 279 12.73 10.06 20.34
C VAL A 279 11.46 10.06 19.50
N SER A 280 10.35 9.58 20.06
CA SER A 280 9.05 9.53 19.37
C SER A 280 8.57 10.91 18.90
N PHE A 281 8.64 11.92 19.77
CA PHE A 281 8.26 13.28 19.39
C PHE A 281 9.28 13.97 18.47
N VAL A 282 10.58 13.67 18.58
CA VAL A 282 11.55 14.15 17.58
C VAL A 282 11.25 13.58 16.20
N PHE A 283 10.89 12.30 16.10
CA PHE A 283 10.44 11.68 14.86
C PHE A 283 9.18 12.38 14.32
N LEU A 284 8.13 12.54 15.14
CA LEU A 284 6.89 13.18 14.73
C LEU A 284 7.11 14.62 14.23
N GLU A 285 7.97 15.38 14.90
CA GLU A 285 8.32 16.75 14.48
C GLU A 285 9.05 16.75 13.13
N ARG A 286 9.98 15.81 12.90
CA ARG A 286 10.67 15.68 11.60
C ARG A 286 9.70 15.34 10.47
N VAL A 287 8.76 14.43 10.73
CA VAL A 287 7.71 14.06 9.77
C VAL A 287 6.81 15.26 9.49
N LYS A 288 6.37 15.98 10.53
CA LYS A 288 5.57 17.20 10.40
C LYS A 288 6.30 18.27 9.58
N ASP A 289 7.58 18.52 9.88
CA ASP A 289 8.36 19.55 9.20
C ASP A 289 8.55 19.21 7.71
N ASP A 290 8.88 17.96 7.37
CA ASP A 290 8.99 17.48 5.97
C ASP A 290 7.63 17.51 5.24
N PHE A 291 6.54 17.16 5.94
CA PHE A 291 5.18 17.27 5.42
C PHE A 291 4.82 18.73 5.12
N ASN A 292 5.03 19.64 6.08
CA ASN A 292 4.70 21.05 5.95
C ASN A 292 5.57 21.75 4.90
N GLN A 293 6.83 21.35 4.73
CA GLN A 293 7.69 21.86 3.67
C GLN A 293 7.13 21.54 2.27
N ARG A 294 6.51 20.38 2.10
CA ARG A 294 6.02 19.89 0.81
C ARG A 294 4.59 20.30 0.51
N TYR A 295 3.73 20.25 1.53
CA TYR A 295 2.29 20.37 1.38
C TYR A 295 1.70 21.56 2.16
N GLY A 296 2.49 22.27 2.97
CA GLY A 296 2.01 23.33 3.84
C GLY A 296 1.48 24.57 3.10
N ALA A 297 1.92 24.82 1.87
CA ALA A 297 1.40 25.92 1.03
C ALA A 297 -0.01 25.62 0.51
N SER A 298 -0.27 24.38 0.08
CA SER A 298 -1.58 23.94 -0.45
C SER A 298 -2.66 23.86 0.63
N ILE A 299 -2.28 23.74 1.91
CA ILE A 299 -3.22 23.61 3.03
C ILE A 299 -3.68 24.99 3.56
N LYS A 300 -2.90 26.06 3.35
CA LYS A 300 -3.17 27.41 3.92
C LYS A 300 -4.12 28.29 3.08
N ASN A 301 -4.55 27.86 1.90
CA ASN A 301 -5.56 28.58 1.11
C ASN A 301 -6.97 28.35 1.70
N GLU A 302 -7.22 28.92 2.87
CA GLU A 302 -8.53 29.06 3.50
C GLU A 302 -8.99 30.53 3.41
N ALA A 303 -9.33 31.03 2.20
CA ALA A 303 -10.30 32.12 2.01
C ALA A 303 -10.49 32.46 0.53
N HIS A 304 -11.70 32.30 0.00
CA HIS A 304 -12.27 33.37 -0.81
C HIS A 304 -13.73 33.63 -0.38
N PRO A 305 -14.07 34.85 0.04
CA PRO A 305 -15.44 35.28 0.24
C PRO A 305 -15.98 35.71 -1.11
N LEU A 306 -16.85 34.89 -1.70
CA LEU A 306 -17.89 35.20 -2.69
C LEU A 306 -18.34 33.84 -3.21
N ALA A 307 -19.33 33.29 -2.51
CA ALA A 307 -20.24 32.36 -3.14
C ALA A 307 -21.04 33.20 -4.13
N ASP A 308 -20.84 32.96 -5.42
CA ASP A 308 -21.91 33.03 -6.37
C ASP A 308 -22.02 31.65 -7.03
N GLU A 309 -23.28 31.25 -7.17
CA GLU A 309 -23.74 29.98 -7.71
C GLU A 309 -23.50 29.97 -9.22
N ASP A 310 -23.28 28.77 -9.75
CA ASP A 310 -23.17 28.43 -11.16
C ASP A 310 -21.75 28.41 -11.75
N ASP A 311 -21.35 27.18 -12.08
CA ASP A 311 -20.34 26.73 -13.04
C ASP A 311 -18.85 26.57 -12.62
N ASP A 312 -18.38 25.34 -12.89
CA ASP A 312 -17.02 24.84 -13.15
C ASP A 312 -16.00 24.59 -12.00
N ASP A 313 -16.09 23.37 -11.47
CA ASP A 313 -15.07 22.29 -11.47
C ASP A 313 -13.64 22.41 -10.86
N ASP A 314 -13.11 23.54 -10.40
CA ASP A 314 -11.66 23.55 -10.02
C ASP A 314 -11.31 23.53 -8.52
N LEU A 315 -12.28 23.72 -7.61
CA LEU A 315 -11.96 23.88 -6.17
C LEU A 315 -11.89 22.59 -5.34
N PHE A 316 -12.21 21.44 -5.95
CA PHE A 316 -12.25 20.13 -5.27
C PHE A 316 -11.02 19.25 -5.56
N GLU A 317 -10.18 19.60 -6.54
CA GLU A 317 -8.97 18.83 -6.91
C GLU A 317 -7.84 18.92 -5.87
N ASP A 318 -7.67 20.07 -5.22
CA ASP A 318 -6.48 20.36 -4.40
C ASP A 318 -6.40 19.56 -3.08
N ARG A 319 -7.54 19.17 -2.51
CA ARG A 319 -7.57 18.35 -1.27
C ARG A 319 -7.37 16.85 -1.55
N PHE A 320 -7.74 16.37 -2.73
CA PHE A 320 -7.58 14.96 -3.13
C PHE A 320 -6.18 14.69 -3.71
N SER A 321 -5.55 15.69 -4.34
CA SER A 321 -4.16 15.61 -4.82
C SER A 321 -3.18 15.38 -3.67
N ILE A 322 -3.39 16.03 -2.51
CA ILE A 322 -2.57 15.83 -1.30
C ILE A 322 -2.69 14.39 -0.80
N ALA A 323 -3.90 13.84 -0.68
CA ALA A 323 -4.11 12.45 -0.23
C ALA A 323 -3.49 11.41 -1.19
N TYR A 324 -3.56 11.63 -2.50
CA TYR A 324 -2.94 10.78 -3.51
C TYR A 324 -1.41 10.90 -3.55
N ASN A 325 -0.87 12.11 -3.41
CA ASN A 325 0.59 12.36 -3.42
C ASN A 325 1.27 11.86 -2.13
N LEU A 326 0.57 11.90 -0.99
CA LEU A 326 1.05 11.34 0.28
C LEU A 326 1.32 9.84 0.18
N ASP A 327 0.49 9.10 -0.56
CA ASP A 327 0.68 7.66 -0.66
C ASP A 327 1.85 7.26 -1.58
N ARG A 328 2.10 8.04 -2.63
CA ARG A 328 3.16 7.76 -3.60
C ARG A 328 4.55 8.27 -3.18
N GLU A 329 4.61 9.41 -2.49
CA GLU A 329 5.89 10.09 -2.21
C GLU A 329 6.27 10.08 -0.73
N PHE A 330 5.29 10.21 0.16
CA PHE A 330 5.57 10.42 1.59
C PHE A 330 5.73 9.10 2.38
N GLY A 331 5.22 7.98 1.87
CA GLY A 331 5.38 6.67 2.52
C GLY A 331 6.80 6.15 2.63
N PRO A 332 7.55 6.10 1.53
CA PRO A 332 8.97 5.77 1.58
C PRO A 332 9.73 6.70 2.52
N ARG A 333 9.34 7.98 2.60
CA ARG A 333 9.94 8.97 3.51
C ARG A 333 9.66 8.68 4.98
N LEU A 334 8.44 8.26 5.34
CA LEU A 334 8.15 7.84 6.72
C LEU A 334 9.09 6.71 7.16
N LYS A 335 9.33 5.74 6.27
CA LYS A 335 10.29 4.65 6.51
C LYS A 335 11.72 5.17 6.63
N GLU A 336 12.15 6.10 5.78
CA GLU A 336 13.47 6.73 5.87
C GLU A 336 13.66 7.51 7.18
N HIS A 337 12.69 8.31 7.59
CA HIS A 337 12.74 9.05 8.86
C HIS A 337 12.79 8.11 10.06
N MET A 338 12.06 7.00 10.01
CA MET A 338 12.06 5.98 11.07
C MET A 338 13.42 5.30 11.16
N GLN A 339 13.98 4.87 10.03
CA GLN A 339 15.33 4.29 9.95
C GLN A 339 16.42 5.29 10.40
N TYR A 340 16.30 6.56 10.03
CA TYR A 340 17.23 7.61 10.46
C TYR A 340 17.24 7.76 11.98
N CYS A 341 16.06 7.82 12.61
CA CYS A 341 15.94 7.98 14.06
C CYS A 341 16.50 6.76 14.82
N MET A 342 16.33 5.55 14.27
CA MET A 342 16.91 4.33 14.85
C MET A 342 18.43 4.25 14.68
N ASN A 343 18.97 4.73 13.56
CA ASN A 343 20.40 4.64 13.24
C ASN A 343 21.26 5.77 13.84
N HIS A 344 20.65 6.85 14.36
CA HIS A 344 21.36 8.02 14.91
C HIS A 344 20.93 8.37 16.35
N PRO A 345 21.00 7.44 17.33
CA PRO A 345 20.43 7.64 18.66
C PRO A 345 21.07 8.80 19.45
N GLU A 346 22.38 9.06 19.27
CA GLU A 346 23.08 10.14 19.97
C GLU A 346 22.66 11.54 19.49
N GLU A 347 22.45 11.70 18.17
CA GLU A 347 21.99 12.95 17.56
C GLU A 347 20.54 13.23 17.97
N ILE A 348 19.68 12.21 17.91
CA ILE A 348 18.28 12.32 18.31
C ILE A 348 18.16 12.63 19.80
N SER A 349 18.99 12.02 20.66
CA SER A 349 19.03 12.33 22.09
C SER A 349 19.41 13.79 22.37
N LYS A 350 20.41 14.33 21.66
CA LYS A 350 20.78 15.75 21.74
C LYS A 350 19.65 16.66 21.26
N LEU A 351 19.05 16.36 20.10
CA LEU A 351 17.93 17.11 19.55
C LEU A 351 16.70 17.09 20.48
N SER A 352 16.41 15.95 21.10
CA SER A 352 15.34 15.81 22.08
C SER A 352 15.58 16.70 23.31
N LYS A 353 16.82 16.75 23.82
CA LYS A 353 17.19 17.60 24.96
C LYS A 353 17.10 19.09 24.63
N LEU A 354 17.59 19.49 23.45
CA LEU A 354 17.54 20.88 22.98
C LEU A 354 16.10 21.34 22.71
N LYS A 355 15.28 20.52 22.04
CA LYS A 355 13.88 20.86 21.79
C LYS A 355 13.04 20.89 23.06
N ALA A 356 13.36 20.08 24.07
CA ALA A 356 12.73 20.14 25.39
C ALA A 356 13.00 21.46 26.13
N GLN A 357 14.13 22.13 25.85
CA GLN A 357 14.46 23.44 26.44
C GLN A 357 13.79 24.61 25.70
N ILE A 358 13.48 24.46 24.40
CA ILE A 358 12.90 25.52 23.55
C ILE A 358 11.36 25.49 23.54
N THR A 359 10.75 24.32 23.78
CA THR A 359 9.28 24.17 23.76
C THR A 359 8.69 24.48 25.13
N GLU A 360 8.65 25.76 25.48
CA GLU A 360 7.94 26.25 26.65
C GLU A 360 6.43 26.40 26.31
N VAL A 361 5.56 25.98 27.23
CA VAL A 361 4.08 26.11 27.21
C VAL A 361 3.30 24.95 26.56
N LYS A 362 2.59 24.20 27.43
CA LYS A 362 1.77 22.98 27.25
C LYS A 362 2.56 21.66 27.29
N GLY A 363 2.72 21.11 28.49
CA GLY A 363 3.35 19.80 28.72
C GLY A 363 2.65 18.66 27.97
N ILE A 364 3.41 17.59 27.69
CA ILE A 364 2.89 16.37 27.06
C ILE A 364 1.95 15.68 28.05
N MET A 365 0.68 15.50 27.67
CA MET A 365 -0.29 14.80 28.50
C MET A 365 -0.21 13.30 28.25
N MET A 366 -0.25 12.53 29.35
CA MET A 366 -0.03 11.08 29.34
C MET A 366 -1.19 10.38 30.04
N ASP A 367 -1.74 9.37 29.37
CA ASP A 367 -2.80 8.53 29.91
C ASP A 367 -2.56 7.06 29.59
N ASN A 368 -3.18 6.17 30.39
CA ASN A 368 -3.22 4.75 30.06
C ASN A 368 -4.29 4.50 28.99
N ILE A 369 -3.96 3.68 28.00
CA ILE A 369 -4.87 3.28 26.93
C ILE A 369 -6.13 2.57 27.46
N ASP A 370 -6.06 1.93 28.64
CA ASP A 370 -7.19 1.22 29.26
C ASP A 370 -8.39 2.14 29.55
N LYS A 371 -8.17 3.47 29.61
CA LYS A 371 -9.25 4.46 29.75
C LYS A 371 -9.97 4.73 28.42
N VAL A 372 -9.35 4.35 27.31
CA VAL A 372 -9.81 4.62 25.94
C VAL A 372 -10.37 3.36 25.30
N LEU A 373 -9.81 2.18 25.60
CA LEU A 373 -10.28 0.88 25.12
C LEU A 373 -11.48 0.35 25.94
N ASP A 374 -12.45 -0.29 25.27
CA ASP A 374 -13.53 -1.00 25.95
C ASP A 374 -13.01 -2.31 26.58
N ARG A 375 -13.69 -2.80 27.62
CA ARG A 375 -13.26 -3.89 28.54
C ARG A 375 -12.92 -5.27 27.91
N GLY A 376 -12.81 -5.40 26.59
CA GLY A 376 -12.51 -6.64 25.88
C GLY A 376 -11.44 -6.56 24.79
N GLU A 377 -10.96 -5.38 24.38
CA GLU A 377 -9.93 -5.26 23.35
C GLU A 377 -8.52 -5.16 23.99
N ARG A 378 -7.74 -6.24 23.90
CA ARG A 378 -6.33 -6.26 24.32
C ARG A 378 -5.40 -6.07 23.12
N ILE A 379 -4.20 -5.54 23.35
CA ILE A 379 -3.16 -5.52 22.31
C ILE A 379 -2.82 -6.96 21.93
N GLU A 380 -3.04 -7.32 20.67
CA GLU A 380 -2.68 -8.62 20.12
C GLU A 380 -1.56 -8.45 19.09
N LEU A 381 -0.40 -9.01 19.43
CA LEU A 381 0.75 -9.14 18.54
C LEU A 381 0.62 -10.45 17.74
N LEU A 382 0.34 -10.34 16.44
CA LEU A 382 0.53 -11.44 15.50
C LEU A 382 2.00 -11.44 15.09
N VAL A 383 2.84 -12.20 15.77
CA VAL A 383 4.26 -12.30 15.42
C VAL A 383 4.42 -13.20 14.19
N ASP A 384 4.48 -12.61 12.99
CA ASP A 384 4.92 -13.34 11.81
C ASP A 384 6.46 -13.34 11.76
N LYS A 385 7.08 -14.42 12.26
CA LYS A 385 8.54 -14.55 12.38
C LYS A 385 9.24 -14.85 11.05
N THR A 386 8.53 -14.84 9.94
CA THR A 386 9.03 -15.33 8.64
C THR A 386 9.35 -14.19 7.67
N GLU A 387 8.61 -13.08 7.71
CA GLU A 387 8.84 -11.94 6.80
C GLU A 387 10.01 -11.04 7.21
N ASN A 388 10.28 -10.93 8.52
CA ASN A 388 11.34 -10.06 9.04
C ASN A 388 12.74 -10.59 8.70
N LEU A 389 12.92 -11.93 8.66
CA LEU A 389 14.19 -12.56 8.26
C LEU A 389 14.47 -12.37 6.76
N GLN A 390 13.44 -12.42 5.92
CA GLN A 390 13.59 -12.31 4.47
C GLN A 390 13.86 -10.86 4.03
N PHE A 391 13.22 -9.87 4.67
CA PHE A 391 13.50 -8.46 4.43
C PHE A 391 14.87 -8.01 4.99
N GLN A 392 15.28 -8.53 6.15
CA GLN A 392 16.64 -8.30 6.68
C GLN A 392 17.71 -8.95 5.80
N ALA A 393 17.49 -10.17 5.30
CA ALA A 393 18.42 -10.83 4.38
C ALA A 393 18.58 -10.09 3.03
N ASP A 394 17.48 -9.57 2.47
CA ASP A 394 17.53 -8.85 1.19
C ASP A 394 18.18 -7.45 1.34
N SER A 395 17.92 -6.75 2.45
CA SER A 395 18.59 -5.47 2.73
C SER A 395 20.09 -5.63 3.06
N PHE A 396 20.49 -6.72 3.72
CA PHE A 396 21.88 -7.07 4.00
C PHE A 396 22.64 -7.46 2.71
N GLN A 397 22.00 -8.17 1.77
CA GLN A 397 22.59 -8.44 0.45
C GLN A 397 22.75 -7.17 -0.40
N ARG A 398 21.79 -6.24 -0.35
CA ARG A 398 21.86 -4.97 -1.10
C ARG A 398 22.96 -4.05 -0.54
N GLN A 399 23.02 -3.88 0.78
CA GLN A 399 24.10 -3.11 1.43
C GLN A 399 25.48 -3.76 1.23
N GLY A 400 25.57 -5.09 1.28
CA GLY A 400 26.81 -5.81 1.01
C GLY A 400 27.35 -5.60 -0.41
N ARG A 401 26.48 -5.52 -1.43
CA ARG A 401 26.89 -5.24 -2.82
C ARG A 401 27.31 -3.78 -3.03
N GLU A 402 26.64 -2.83 -2.38
CA GLU A 402 27.02 -1.41 -2.43
C GLU A 402 28.34 -1.13 -1.71
N LEU A 403 28.56 -1.72 -0.53
CA LEU A 403 29.83 -1.67 0.18
C LEU A 403 30.97 -2.28 -0.64
N ARG A 404 30.74 -3.44 -1.28
CA ARG A 404 31.75 -4.09 -2.13
C ARG A 404 32.12 -3.24 -3.35
N ARG A 405 31.16 -2.55 -3.99
CA ARG A 405 31.44 -1.60 -5.09
C ARG A 405 32.18 -0.36 -4.60
N LYS A 406 31.82 0.21 -3.45
CA LYS A 406 32.49 1.38 -2.87
C LYS A 406 33.92 1.05 -2.45
N MET A 407 34.14 -0.10 -1.82
CA MET A 407 35.48 -0.60 -1.46
C MET A 407 36.31 -0.93 -2.70
N TRP A 408 35.72 -1.51 -3.74
CA TRP A 408 36.42 -1.78 -5.00
C TRP A 408 36.89 -0.49 -5.68
N LEU A 409 36.04 0.54 -5.75
CA LEU A 409 36.39 1.85 -6.31
C LEU A 409 37.43 2.59 -5.46
N GLN A 410 37.35 2.52 -4.13
CA GLN A 410 38.37 3.11 -3.25
C GLN A 410 39.72 2.40 -3.41
N ASN A 411 39.75 1.07 -3.46
CA ASN A 411 40.97 0.31 -3.69
C ASN A 411 41.56 0.56 -5.09
N LEU A 412 40.74 0.75 -6.11
CA LEU A 412 41.20 1.12 -7.46
C LEU A 412 41.81 2.53 -7.48
N LYS A 413 41.16 3.51 -6.83
CA LYS A 413 41.70 4.88 -6.70
C LYS A 413 43.05 4.88 -5.98
N VAL A 414 43.19 4.14 -4.88
CA VAL A 414 44.46 4.04 -4.13
C VAL A 414 45.56 3.37 -4.99
N LYS A 415 45.25 2.29 -5.72
CA LYS A 415 46.22 1.63 -6.61
C LYS A 415 46.69 2.54 -7.75
N LEU A 416 45.80 3.35 -8.33
CA LEU A 416 46.16 4.31 -9.38
C LEU A 416 47.06 5.43 -8.85
N ILE A 417 46.79 5.95 -7.65
CA ILE A 417 47.63 7.00 -7.02
C ILE A 417 49.02 6.44 -6.72
N VAL A 418 49.11 5.28 -6.06
CA VAL A 418 50.42 4.68 -5.72
C VAL A 418 51.20 4.33 -6.98
N GLY A 419 50.55 3.73 -7.99
CA GLY A 419 51.19 3.40 -9.27
C GLY A 419 51.70 4.63 -10.01
N GLY A 420 50.92 5.70 -10.05
CA GLY A 420 51.33 6.99 -10.66
C GLY A 420 52.51 7.62 -9.94
N THR A 421 52.54 7.55 -8.60
CA THR A 421 53.65 8.10 -7.80
C THR A 421 54.96 7.33 -8.05
N VAL A 422 54.88 6.00 -8.11
CA VAL A 422 56.04 5.13 -8.41
C VAL A 422 56.56 5.41 -9.83
N LEU A 423 55.68 5.51 -10.82
CA LEU A 423 56.05 5.85 -12.21
C LEU A 423 56.72 7.22 -12.31
N ALA A 424 56.22 8.22 -11.58
CA ALA A 424 56.83 9.54 -11.55
C ALA A 424 58.24 9.50 -10.94
N LEU A 425 58.44 8.77 -9.84
CA LEU A 425 59.77 8.59 -9.24
C LEU A 425 60.73 7.85 -10.17
N ILE A 426 60.27 6.82 -10.88
CA ILE A 426 61.07 6.11 -11.88
C ILE A 426 61.46 7.06 -13.03
N MET A 427 60.53 7.87 -13.52
CA MET A 427 60.84 8.87 -14.55
C MET A 427 61.85 9.91 -14.05
N ILE A 428 61.71 10.41 -12.83
CA ILE A 428 62.66 11.37 -12.24
C ILE A 428 64.05 10.73 -12.10
N ALA A 429 64.13 9.50 -11.60
CA ALA A 429 65.39 8.77 -11.49
C ALA A 429 66.02 8.51 -12.87
N TRP A 430 65.21 8.14 -13.86
CA TRP A 430 65.67 7.96 -15.24
C TRP A 430 66.21 9.28 -15.83
N ILE A 431 65.50 10.39 -15.66
CA ILE A 431 65.96 11.72 -16.09
C ILE A 431 67.26 12.12 -15.38
N ALA A 432 67.40 11.83 -14.08
CA ALA A 432 68.57 12.16 -13.29
C ALA A 432 69.81 11.32 -13.68
N ILE A 433 69.64 10.03 -13.98
CA ILE A 433 70.73 9.13 -14.39
C ILE A 433 71.12 9.39 -15.86
N CYS A 434 70.14 9.61 -16.74
CA CYS A 434 70.38 9.80 -18.18
C CYS A 434 70.64 11.26 -18.59
N GLY A 435 70.76 12.20 -17.64
CA GLY A 435 71.17 13.58 -17.92
C GLY A 435 70.15 14.42 -18.69
N GLY A 436 68.86 14.06 -18.64
CA GLY A 436 67.78 14.73 -19.36
C GLY A 436 67.41 14.06 -20.69
N PHE A 437 66.38 14.59 -21.38
CA PHE A 437 65.84 14.08 -22.65
C PHE A 437 66.77 14.25 -23.87
N LYS A 438 68.09 14.29 -23.64
CA LYS A 438 69.13 14.30 -24.68
C LYS A 438 70.12 13.18 -24.38
N CYS A 439 69.65 11.94 -24.52
CA CYS A 439 70.46 10.77 -24.85
C CYS A 439 69.98 10.25 -26.19
#